data_AF-A0AAN7B5M9-F1
#
_entry.id   AF-A0AAN7B5M9-F1
#
_cell.length_a   1.000
_cell.length_b   1.000
_cell.length_c   1.000
_cell.angle_alpha   90.00
_cell.angle_beta   90.00
_cell.angle_gamma   90.00
#
_symmetry.space_group_name_H-M   'P 1'
#
loop_
_entity.id
_entity.type
_entity.pdbx_description
1 polymer ?
#
loop_
_entity_poly.entity_id
_entity_poly.type
_entity_poly.pdbx_seq_one_letter_code
_entity_poly.pdbx_strand_id
1 'polypeptide(L)'
;MDNRVILLDPPFEVAVSNGDPESVYGRRSESAYRPFLDIPSQYQGCAVDRRTSYMDSFVLYILQNPIFGRKHGYHPFTLIEGLARIIASDWITTCIYFERDLNSIEWRQKLNKDSVEIHARFLNQLFTLRRRIGTFNHLLQNEIQLFRSGAPRAWMSGGALHSDVASCLAGIRVDLEQAVGLLERTSSRVSEAIQRLVAGIQLREAEHSTKLTERLGLVTIIATAFLPFGTMASILGMQTNYGPPQGLEGGTGRWADFWIYSTALLATLWAVFGLYFLFSRSSRELRALRVRTHSEVESHSGRFES
;
A
#
# COMPACT_ATOMS: atom_id res chain seq x y z
N MET A 1 37.25 -3.56 8.24
CA MET A 1 36.03 -4.37 8.07
C MET A 1 34.96 -3.68 8.88
N ASP A 2 34.02 -3.00 8.23
CA ASP A 2 32.93 -2.29 8.89
C ASP A 2 31.94 -3.32 9.46
N ASN A 3 31.85 -3.40 10.78
CA ASN A 3 30.83 -4.18 11.48
C ASN A 3 29.46 -3.51 11.26
N ARG A 4 28.79 -3.87 10.17
CA ARG A 4 27.38 -3.55 9.96
C ARG A 4 26.55 -4.51 10.83
N VAL A 5 26.34 -4.13 12.08
CA VAL A 5 25.29 -4.73 12.90
C VAL A 5 23.96 -4.40 12.21
N ILE A 6 23.26 -5.43 11.73
CA ILE A 6 21.90 -5.27 11.23
C ILE A 6 21.02 -5.04 12.47
N LEU A 7 20.93 -3.78 12.89
CA LEU A 7 19.85 -3.34 13.75
C LEU A 7 18.58 -3.44 12.90
N LEU A 8 17.86 -4.55 13.07
CA LEU A 8 16.47 -4.62 12.66
C LEU A 8 15.77 -3.50 13.44
N ASP A 9 15.36 -2.43 12.74
CA ASP A 9 14.45 -1.44 13.32
C ASP A 9 13.34 -2.18 14.04
N PRO A 10 12.91 -1.72 15.24
CA PRO A 10 11.84 -2.38 15.96
C PRO A 10 10.65 -2.54 15.01
N PRO A 11 10.06 -3.75 14.94
CA PRO A 11 8.91 -3.99 14.08
C PRO A 11 7.83 -2.97 14.44
N PHE A 12 7.18 -2.40 13.41
CA PHE A 12 6.30 -1.24 13.50
C PHE A 12 5.61 -1.15 14.85
N GLU A 13 6.13 -0.26 15.72
CA GLU A 13 5.50 -0.05 17.01
C GLU A 13 4.11 0.51 16.73
N VAL A 14 3.09 -0.26 17.09
CA VAL A 14 1.73 0.25 17.11
C VAL A 14 1.76 1.33 18.17
N ALA A 15 1.71 2.60 17.75
CA ALA A 15 1.58 3.71 18.66
C ALA A 15 0.39 3.41 19.57
N VAL A 16 0.68 3.09 20.83
CA VAL A 16 -0.34 2.89 21.84
C VAL A 16 -0.95 4.26 22.04
N SER A 17 -2.03 4.53 21.32
CA SER A 17 -2.86 5.70 21.56
C SER A 17 -3.35 5.55 23.00
N ASN A 18 -2.87 6.43 23.89
CA ASN A 18 -3.24 6.49 25.30
C ASN A 18 -4.78 6.50 25.42
N GLY A 19 -5.40 5.34 25.63
CA GLY A 19 -6.85 5.24 25.84
C GLY A 19 -7.56 4.03 25.25
N ASP A 20 -6.98 3.31 24.28
CA ASP A 20 -7.61 2.07 23.77
C ASP A 20 -6.96 0.83 24.42
N PRO A 21 -7.63 0.17 25.38
CA PRO A 21 -7.08 -1.01 26.08
C PRO A 21 -7.01 -2.26 25.20
N GLU A 22 -7.59 -2.23 24.00
CA GLU A 22 -7.43 -3.24 22.98
C GLU A 22 -6.74 -2.63 21.77
N SER A 23 -5.40 -2.69 21.72
CA SER A 23 -4.76 -2.61 20.42
C SER A 23 -5.37 -3.73 19.58
N VAL A 24 -6.09 -3.37 18.52
CA VAL A 24 -6.81 -4.25 17.56
C VAL A 24 -5.98 -5.46 17.09
N TYR A 25 -4.67 -5.44 17.32
CA TYR A 25 -3.69 -6.46 16.98
C TYR A 25 -3.49 -7.59 18.00
N GLY A 26 -4.19 -7.57 19.14
CA GLY A 26 -4.04 -8.57 20.19
C GLY A 26 -2.68 -8.50 20.91
N ARG A 27 -2.56 -9.22 22.03
CA ARG A 27 -1.29 -9.32 22.77
C ARG A 27 -0.26 -10.05 21.91
N ARG A 28 0.93 -9.46 21.73
CA ARG A 28 2.04 -10.06 20.99
C ARG A 28 2.34 -11.44 21.59
N SER A 29 1.94 -12.53 20.93
CA SER A 29 2.37 -13.86 21.33
C SER A 29 3.81 -14.05 20.90
N GLU A 30 4.62 -14.64 21.78
CA GLU A 30 5.96 -15.08 21.42
C GLU A 30 5.83 -16.01 20.21
N SER A 31 6.50 -15.67 19.11
CA SER A 31 6.45 -16.49 17.90
C SER A 31 7.11 -17.84 18.22
N ALA A 32 6.30 -18.89 18.37
CA ALA A 32 6.79 -20.25 18.55
C ALA A 32 7.57 -20.66 17.30
N TYR A 33 8.88 -20.86 17.48
CA TYR A 33 9.78 -21.25 16.41
C TYR A 33 9.46 -22.67 15.92
N ARG A 34 9.51 -22.88 14.60
CA ARG A 34 9.53 -24.21 13.99
C ARG A 34 10.99 -24.51 13.61
N PRO A 35 11.67 -25.44 14.30
CA PRO A 35 13.04 -25.79 13.93
C PRO A 35 13.12 -26.33 12.51
N PHE A 36 14.13 -25.88 11.76
CA PHE A 36 14.44 -26.28 10.37
C PHE A 36 15.03 -27.68 10.26
N LEU A 37 15.42 -28.27 11.39
CA LEU A 37 15.64 -29.70 11.42
C LEU A 37 14.27 -30.34 11.24
N ASP A 38 14.11 -31.20 10.23
CA ASP A 38 13.23 -32.36 10.39
C ASP A 38 13.65 -32.96 11.73
N ILE A 39 12.90 -32.64 12.78
CA ILE A 39 13.17 -33.15 14.12
C ILE A 39 13.15 -34.66 13.90
N PRO A 40 14.30 -35.36 14.00
CA PRO A 40 14.28 -36.81 13.88
C PRO A 40 13.20 -37.28 14.85
N SER A 41 12.28 -38.15 14.45
CA SER A 41 11.06 -38.49 15.23
C SER A 41 11.33 -38.79 16.71
N GLN A 42 12.56 -39.21 17.00
CA GLN A 42 13.20 -39.39 18.31
C GLN A 42 13.19 -38.16 19.25
N TYR A 43 13.03 -36.94 18.72
CA TYR A 43 13.06 -35.68 19.47
C TYR A 43 11.74 -34.87 19.36
N GLN A 44 10.69 -35.44 18.77
CA GLN A 44 9.33 -34.88 18.84
C GLN A 44 8.85 -34.91 20.30
N GLY A 45 9.14 -33.84 21.04
CA GLY A 45 8.86 -33.73 22.47
C GLY A 45 9.93 -32.97 23.26
N CYS A 46 11.13 -32.79 22.71
CA CYS A 46 12.16 -31.95 23.31
C CYS A 46 11.85 -30.47 23.09
N ALA A 47 12.18 -29.66 24.12
CA ALA A 47 11.80 -28.26 24.28
C ALA A 47 11.82 -27.45 22.98
N VAL A 48 10.68 -26.86 22.64
CA VAL A 48 10.56 -25.80 21.63
C VAL A 48 11.62 -24.76 21.95
N ASP A 49 12.53 -24.50 21.00
CA ASP A 49 13.54 -23.46 21.16
C ASP A 49 12.83 -22.12 21.34
N ARG A 50 12.94 -21.55 22.54
CA ARG A 50 12.32 -20.27 22.91
C ARG A 50 13.12 -19.08 22.40
N ARG A 51 14.29 -19.28 21.76
CA ARG A 51 15.14 -18.24 21.16
C ARG A 51 15.36 -17.04 22.09
N THR A 52 15.74 -17.30 23.33
CA THR A 52 16.17 -16.23 24.26
C THR A 52 17.46 -15.57 23.80
N SER A 53 18.34 -16.33 23.15
CA SER A 53 19.61 -15.86 22.58
C SER A 53 20.04 -16.76 21.40
N TYR A 54 20.71 -16.18 20.39
CA TYR A 54 21.31 -16.96 19.30
C TYR A 54 22.35 -17.97 19.80
N MET A 55 23.03 -17.64 20.90
CA MET A 55 24.01 -18.55 21.51
C MET A 55 23.31 -19.78 22.10
N ASP A 56 22.15 -19.61 22.73
CA ASP A 56 21.38 -20.73 23.30
C ASP A 56 20.91 -21.68 22.20
N SER A 57 20.38 -21.13 21.10
CA SER A 57 19.99 -21.92 19.91
C SER A 57 21.18 -22.66 19.31
N PHE A 58 22.37 -22.04 19.28
CA PHE A 58 23.58 -22.67 18.77
C PHE A 58 24.09 -23.78 19.70
N VAL A 59 24.08 -23.56 21.01
CA VAL A 59 24.42 -24.60 22.00
C VAL A 59 23.43 -25.76 21.91
N LEU A 60 22.13 -25.48 21.79
CA LEU A 60 21.10 -26.50 21.57
C LEU A 60 21.37 -27.31 20.29
N TYR A 61 21.75 -26.64 19.19
CA TYR A 61 22.15 -27.32 17.96
C TYR A 61 23.34 -28.25 18.17
N ILE A 62 24.38 -27.80 18.87
CA ILE A 62 25.55 -28.63 19.20
C ILE A 62 25.15 -29.84 20.06
N LEU A 63 24.32 -29.63 21.07
CA LEU A 63 23.89 -30.70 21.98
C LEU A 63 22.99 -31.73 21.29
N GLN A 64 22.16 -31.31 20.34
CA GLN A 64 21.23 -32.18 19.62
C GLN A 64 21.89 -32.92 18.46
N ASN A 65 22.96 -32.38 17.88
CA ASN A 65 23.57 -32.97 16.71
C ASN A 65 24.53 -34.12 17.10
N PRO A 66 24.22 -35.39 16.72
CA PRO A 66 24.98 -36.55 17.17
C PRO A 66 26.42 -36.58 16.64
N ILE A 67 26.76 -35.73 15.66
CA ILE A 67 28.11 -35.61 15.11
C ILE A 67 29.11 -35.18 16.19
N PHE A 68 28.71 -34.31 17.12
CA PHE A 68 29.60 -33.81 18.18
C PHE A 68 29.88 -34.83 19.29
N GLY A 69 29.07 -35.90 19.40
CA GLY A 69 29.31 -37.00 20.33
C GLY A 69 30.26 -38.08 19.80
N ARG A 70 30.72 -37.99 18.54
CA ARG A 70 31.58 -39.01 17.93
C ARG A 70 33.03 -38.86 18.37
N LYS A 71 33.69 -39.98 18.71
CA LYS A 71 35.10 -40.02 19.16
C LYS A 71 36.13 -39.53 18.13
N HIS A 72 35.77 -39.41 16.86
CA HIS A 72 36.71 -39.10 15.77
C HIS A 72 36.87 -37.59 15.48
N GLY A 73 36.40 -36.72 16.38
CA GLY A 73 36.40 -35.28 16.17
C GLY A 73 35.34 -34.85 15.16
N TYR A 74 35.05 -33.55 15.13
CA TYR A 74 34.10 -32.94 14.20
C TYR A 74 34.83 -31.97 13.28
N HIS A 75 34.32 -31.78 12.07
CA HIS A 75 34.86 -30.77 11.17
C HIS A 75 34.34 -29.38 11.58
N PRO A 76 35.17 -28.32 11.54
CA PRO A 76 34.71 -26.95 11.81
C PRO A 76 33.52 -26.50 10.94
N PHE A 77 33.36 -27.08 9.74
CA PHE A 77 32.22 -26.78 8.87
C PHE A 77 30.87 -27.18 9.47
N THR A 78 30.80 -28.19 10.32
CA THR A 78 29.54 -28.58 10.98
C THR A 78 29.07 -27.49 11.95
N LEU A 79 30.00 -26.74 12.55
CA LEU A 79 29.66 -25.55 13.36
C LEU A 79 29.16 -24.41 12.48
N ILE A 80 29.84 -24.16 11.35
CA ILE A 80 29.43 -23.13 10.38
C ILE A 80 28.05 -23.45 9.81
N GLU A 81 27.76 -24.71 9.52
CA GLU A 81 26.44 -25.17 9.10
C GLU A 81 25.38 -24.82 10.14
N GLY A 82 25.60 -25.15 11.42
CA GLY A 82 24.68 -24.78 12.49
C GLY A 82 24.40 -23.27 12.54
N LEU A 83 25.45 -22.45 12.46
CA LEU A 83 25.32 -20.99 12.44
C LEU A 83 24.57 -20.49 11.20
N ALA A 84 24.91 -20.99 10.02
CA ALA A 84 24.27 -20.57 8.77
C ALA A 84 22.79 -20.94 8.74
N ARG A 85 22.41 -22.11 9.28
CA ARG A 85 21.00 -22.50 9.44
C ARG A 85 20.26 -21.59 10.41
N ILE A 86 20.88 -21.19 11.52
CA ILE A 86 20.31 -20.20 12.45
C ILE A 86 20.08 -18.87 11.72
N ILE A 87 21.04 -18.40 10.94
CA ILE A 87 20.89 -17.17 10.14
C ILE A 87 19.75 -17.31 9.11
N ALA A 88 19.72 -18.40 8.33
CA ALA A 88 18.66 -18.66 7.36
C ALA A 88 17.27 -18.68 8.02
N SER A 89 17.17 -19.29 9.19
CA SER A 89 15.92 -19.33 9.96
C SER A 89 15.47 -17.94 10.46
N ASP A 90 16.40 -17.05 10.73
CA ASP A 90 16.12 -15.66 11.10
C ASP A 90 15.60 -14.84 9.92
N TRP A 91 16.18 -15.06 8.73
CA TRP A 91 15.67 -14.48 7.48
C TRP A 91 14.24 -14.91 7.19
N ILE A 92 13.91 -16.17 7.43
CA ILE A 92 12.54 -16.68 7.23
C ILE A 92 11.57 -16.05 8.23
N THR A 93 11.99 -15.92 9.49
CA THR A 93 11.21 -15.20 10.51
C THR A 93 10.98 -13.74 10.11
N THR A 94 11.99 -13.08 9.55
CA THR A 94 11.91 -11.72 9.00
C THR A 94 10.89 -11.64 7.86
N CYS A 95 10.84 -12.63 6.97
CA CYS A 95 9.82 -12.70 5.92
C CYS A 95 8.40 -12.78 6.50
N ILE A 96 8.19 -13.58 7.54
CA ILE A 96 6.89 -13.68 8.22
C ILE A 96 6.46 -12.33 8.82
N TYR A 97 7.40 -11.57 9.40
CA TYR A 97 7.09 -10.22 9.88
C TYR A 97 6.65 -9.30 8.74
N PHE A 98 7.35 -9.33 7.60
CA PHE A 98 6.95 -8.56 6.42
C PHE A 98 5.56 -8.94 5.91
N GLU A 99 5.24 -10.23 5.87
CA GLU A 99 3.90 -10.69 5.49
C GLU A 99 2.82 -10.23 6.46
N ARG A 100 3.08 -10.29 7.77
CA ARG A 100 2.16 -9.79 8.80
C ARG A 100 1.90 -8.30 8.64
N ASP A 101 2.95 -7.52 8.42
CA ASP A 101 2.85 -6.07 8.26
C ASP A 101 2.10 -5.72 6.96
N LEU A 102 2.35 -6.46 5.88
CA LEU A 102 1.60 -6.36 4.63
C LEU A 102 0.12 -6.69 4.81
N ASN A 103 -0.20 -7.81 5.46
CA ASN A 103 -1.58 -8.22 5.74
C ASN A 103 -2.31 -7.17 6.60
N SER A 104 -1.60 -6.53 7.53
CA SER A 104 -2.14 -5.45 8.37
C SER A 104 -2.51 -4.22 7.54
N ILE A 105 -1.67 -3.85 6.57
CA ILE A 105 -1.95 -2.74 5.63
C ILE A 105 -3.14 -3.10 4.73
N GLU A 106 -3.14 -4.30 4.15
CA GLU A 106 -4.23 -4.77 3.29
C GLU A 106 -5.58 -4.81 4.03
N TRP A 107 -5.59 -5.26 5.29
CA TRP A 107 -6.79 -5.28 6.11
C TRP A 107 -7.33 -3.87 6.38
N ARG A 108 -6.46 -2.92 6.71
CA ARG A 108 -6.86 -1.51 6.89
C ARG A 108 -7.39 -0.90 5.59
N GLN A 109 -6.76 -1.21 4.47
CA GLN A 109 -7.23 -0.77 3.16
C GLN A 109 -8.66 -1.27 2.87
N LYS A 110 -8.97 -2.54 3.19
CA LYS A 110 -10.32 -3.12 3.00
C LYS A 110 -11.40 -2.42 3.83
N LEU A 111 -11.05 -1.87 4.99
CA LEU A 111 -12.00 -1.13 5.83
C LEU A 111 -12.46 0.20 5.21
N ASN A 112 -11.80 0.68 4.16
CA ASN A 112 -12.25 1.77 3.27
C ASN A 112 -12.61 3.11 3.95
N LYS A 113 -12.22 3.30 5.22
CA LYS A 113 -12.49 4.54 5.99
C LYS A 113 -11.29 5.49 6.03
N ASP A 114 -10.18 5.10 5.42
CA ASP A 114 -8.92 5.80 5.62
C ASP A 114 -8.82 7.07 4.77
N SER A 115 -8.40 8.17 5.39
CA SER A 115 -8.05 9.44 4.73
C SER A 115 -6.93 9.27 3.69
N VAL A 116 -6.83 10.21 2.75
CA VAL A 116 -5.74 10.30 1.76
C VAL A 116 -4.37 10.35 2.45
N GLU A 117 -4.27 11.02 3.61
CA GLU A 117 -3.03 11.09 4.40
C GLU A 117 -2.57 9.71 4.91
N ILE A 118 -3.53 8.85 5.30
CA ILE A 118 -3.24 7.49 5.77
C ILE A 118 -2.74 6.63 4.60
N HIS A 119 -3.31 6.81 3.40
CA HIS A 119 -2.86 6.12 2.19
C HIS A 119 -1.43 6.53 1.82
N ALA A 120 -1.09 7.82 1.91
CA ALA A 120 0.27 8.30 1.69
C ALA A 120 1.26 7.68 2.71
N ARG A 121 0.85 7.55 3.97
CA ARG A 121 1.65 6.87 5.00
C ARG A 121 1.88 5.40 4.67
N PHE A 122 0.85 4.66 4.26
CA PHE A 122 1.00 3.26 3.85
C PHE A 122 1.89 3.10 2.62
N LEU A 123 1.77 3.98 1.62
CA LEU A 123 2.67 3.97 0.47
C LEU A 123 4.12 4.16 0.90
N ASN A 124 4.40 5.12 1.78
CA ASN A 124 5.76 5.34 2.29
C ASN A 124 6.30 4.09 3.03
N GLN A 125 5.47 3.44 3.84
CA GLN A 125 5.82 2.20 4.53
C GLN A 125 6.12 1.07 3.53
N LEU A 126 5.28 0.88 2.51
CA LEU A 126 5.49 -0.15 1.48
C LEU A 126 6.73 0.13 0.62
N PHE A 127 7.03 1.38 0.28
CA PHE A 127 8.27 1.73 -0.43
C PHE A 127 9.51 1.46 0.42
N THR A 128 9.45 1.80 1.71
CA THR A 128 10.52 1.48 2.67
C THR A 128 10.72 -0.02 2.78
N LEU A 129 9.63 -0.78 2.90
CA LEU A 129 9.64 -2.24 2.95
C LEU A 129 10.24 -2.85 1.67
N ARG A 130 9.81 -2.39 0.48
CA ARG A 130 10.35 -2.82 -0.81
C ARG A 130 11.86 -2.59 -0.91
N ARG A 131 12.35 -1.42 -0.46
CA ARG A 131 13.79 -1.11 -0.44
C ARG A 131 14.57 -2.04 0.49
N ARG A 132 14.02 -2.33 1.68
CA ARG A 132 14.62 -3.27 2.64
C ARG A 132 14.70 -4.67 2.05
N ILE A 133 13.61 -5.18 1.49
CA ILE A 133 13.57 -6.49 0.83
C ILE A 133 14.60 -6.58 -0.29
N GLY A 134 14.72 -5.55 -1.14
CA GLY A 134 15.74 -5.53 -2.20
C GLY A 134 17.17 -5.58 -1.65
N THR A 135 17.44 -4.89 -0.55
CA THR A 135 18.76 -4.91 0.11
C THR A 135 19.05 -6.29 0.71
N PHE A 136 18.06 -6.90 1.37
CA PHE A 136 18.18 -8.22 1.98
C PHE A 136 18.35 -9.33 0.95
N ASN A 137 17.61 -9.27 -0.16
CA ASN A 137 17.79 -10.19 -1.27
C ASN A 137 19.22 -10.10 -1.82
N HIS A 138 19.77 -8.89 -2.00
CA HIS A 138 21.15 -8.74 -2.44
C HIS A 138 22.17 -9.34 -1.45
N LEU A 139 21.99 -9.15 -0.14
CA LEU A 139 22.86 -9.74 0.88
C LEU A 139 22.80 -11.28 0.85
N LEU A 140 21.61 -11.86 0.80
CA LEU A 140 21.42 -13.31 0.74
C LEU A 140 22.00 -13.92 -0.55
N GLN A 141 21.84 -13.25 -1.70
CA GLN A 141 22.44 -13.69 -2.95
C GLN A 141 23.98 -13.70 -2.87
N ASN A 142 24.57 -12.68 -2.22
CA ASN A 142 26.01 -12.65 -1.98
C ASN A 142 26.45 -13.80 -1.06
N GLU A 143 25.70 -14.09 0.00
CA GLU A 143 25.98 -15.23 0.90
C GLU A 143 25.89 -16.57 0.16
N ILE A 144 24.84 -16.78 -0.64
CA ILE A 144 24.69 -17.98 -1.49
C ILE A 144 25.86 -18.10 -2.46
N GLN A 145 26.30 -16.99 -3.06
CA GLN A 145 27.45 -17.00 -3.97
C GLN A 145 28.75 -17.39 -3.26
N LEU A 146 28.96 -16.94 -2.01
CA LEU A 146 30.10 -17.37 -1.20
C LEU A 146 30.09 -18.89 -0.99
N PHE A 147 28.94 -19.46 -0.60
CA PHE A 147 28.84 -20.92 -0.42
C PHE A 147 28.91 -21.70 -1.74
N ARG A 148 28.47 -21.12 -2.87
CA ARG A 148 28.61 -21.71 -4.21
C ARG A 148 30.04 -21.72 -4.72
N SER A 149 30.82 -20.68 -4.42
CA SER A 149 32.24 -20.61 -4.79
C SER A 149 33.12 -21.64 -4.07
N GLY A 150 32.55 -22.30 -3.05
CA GLY A 150 33.17 -23.36 -2.29
C GLY A 150 33.90 -22.84 -1.04
N ALA A 151 34.18 -23.76 -0.13
CA ALA A 151 35.02 -23.52 1.03
C ALA A 151 36.42 -23.05 0.60
N PRO A 152 37.04 -22.08 1.32
CA PRO A 152 38.46 -21.81 1.14
C PRO A 152 39.27 -23.10 1.22
N ARG A 153 40.19 -23.34 0.27
CA ARG A 153 41.01 -24.58 0.23
C ARG A 153 41.77 -24.83 1.54
N ALA A 154 42.16 -23.76 2.23
CA ALA A 154 42.81 -23.81 3.55
C ALA A 154 41.94 -24.48 4.64
N TRP A 155 40.62 -24.52 4.46
CA TRP A 155 39.70 -25.16 5.41
C TRP A 155 39.39 -26.61 5.05
N MET A 156 39.86 -27.07 3.87
CA MET A 156 39.71 -28.46 3.41
C MET A 156 40.98 -29.30 3.63
N SER A 157 42.05 -28.72 4.16
CA SER A 157 43.35 -29.41 4.33
C SER A 157 43.40 -30.37 5.54
N GLY A 158 42.34 -30.43 6.34
CA GLY A 158 42.30 -31.19 7.59
C GLY A 158 41.56 -32.53 7.48
N GLY A 159 42.05 -33.47 6.66
CA GLY A 159 41.74 -34.91 6.73
C GLY A 159 40.27 -35.38 6.66
N ALA A 160 39.29 -34.48 6.63
CA ALA A 160 37.88 -34.82 6.62
C ALA A 160 37.47 -35.34 5.24
N LEU A 161 36.57 -36.32 5.25
CA LEU A 161 35.91 -36.83 4.06
C LEU A 161 35.25 -35.67 3.31
N HIS A 162 35.78 -35.36 2.14
CA HIS A 162 35.31 -34.29 1.26
C HIS A 162 33.79 -34.34 1.00
N SER A 163 33.19 -35.54 1.08
CA SER A 163 31.75 -35.79 0.99
C SER A 163 30.93 -35.11 2.09
N ASP A 164 31.42 -35.06 3.32
CA ASP A 164 30.66 -34.54 4.47
C ASP A 164 30.60 -33.02 4.43
N VAL A 165 31.68 -32.37 3.98
CA VAL A 165 31.69 -30.90 3.78
C VAL A 165 30.80 -30.50 2.62
N ALA A 166 30.80 -31.28 1.52
CA ALA A 166 29.95 -31.02 0.37
C ALA A 166 28.46 -31.12 0.71
N SER A 167 28.06 -32.11 1.52
CA SER A 167 26.67 -32.27 1.97
C SER A 167 26.23 -31.14 2.91
N CYS A 168 27.09 -30.71 3.85
CA CYS A 168 26.83 -29.55 4.72
C CYS A 168 26.60 -28.27 3.91
N LEU A 169 27.49 -27.97 2.96
CA LEU A 169 27.38 -26.80 2.08
C LEU A 169 26.10 -26.83 1.23
N ALA A 170 25.74 -28.02 0.73
CA ALA A 170 24.49 -28.19 -0.02
C ALA A 170 23.26 -27.91 0.86
N GLY A 171 23.24 -28.39 2.11
CA GLY A 171 22.16 -28.11 3.07
C GLY A 171 21.99 -26.62 3.35
N ILE A 172 23.09 -25.92 3.68
CA ILE A 172 23.08 -24.46 3.89
C ILE A 172 22.51 -23.74 2.66
N ARG A 173 22.93 -24.15 1.45
CA ARG A 173 22.47 -23.52 0.22
C ARG A 173 20.96 -23.67 0.04
N VAL A 174 20.41 -24.85 0.30
CA VAL A 174 18.96 -25.10 0.18
C VAL A 174 18.18 -24.20 1.13
N ASP A 175 18.62 -24.05 2.38
CA ASP A 175 17.94 -23.21 3.37
C ASP A 175 18.00 -21.72 3.00
N LEU A 176 19.14 -21.24 2.49
CA LEU A 176 19.26 -19.85 2.01
C LEU A 176 18.46 -19.60 0.73
N GLU A 177 18.45 -20.55 -0.21
CA GLU A 177 17.64 -20.48 -1.44
C GLU A 177 16.14 -20.44 -1.10
N GLN A 178 15.70 -21.16 -0.06
CA GLN A 178 14.34 -21.08 0.46
C GLN A 178 14.02 -19.67 0.99
N ALA A 179 14.92 -19.08 1.78
CA ALA A 179 14.75 -17.71 2.30
C ALA A 179 14.65 -16.68 1.17
N VAL A 180 15.49 -16.80 0.14
CA VAL A 180 15.42 -15.97 -1.08
C VAL A 180 14.06 -16.12 -1.77
N GLY A 181 13.59 -17.35 -1.98
CA GLY A 181 12.30 -17.60 -2.61
C GLY A 181 11.13 -16.96 -1.85
N LEU A 182 11.18 -16.94 -0.52
CA LEU A 182 10.19 -16.23 0.30
C LEU A 182 10.29 -14.71 0.18
N LEU A 183 11.50 -14.14 0.15
CA LEU A 183 11.69 -12.70 -0.07
C LEU A 183 11.21 -12.26 -1.44
N GLU A 184 11.45 -13.04 -2.49
CA GLU A 184 11.00 -12.74 -3.85
C GLU A 184 9.47 -12.72 -3.95
N ARG A 185 8.81 -13.73 -3.36
CA ARG A 185 7.33 -13.75 -3.25
C ARG A 185 6.82 -12.54 -2.48
N THR A 186 7.44 -12.21 -1.36
CA THR A 186 7.07 -11.04 -0.54
C THR A 186 7.26 -9.74 -1.32
N SER A 187 8.36 -9.61 -2.08
CA SER A 187 8.64 -8.46 -2.95
C SER A 187 7.58 -8.28 -4.03
N SER A 188 7.14 -9.37 -4.67
CA SER A 188 6.05 -9.35 -5.65
C SER A 188 4.75 -8.86 -5.00
N ARG A 189 4.38 -9.44 -3.85
CA ARG A 189 3.17 -9.04 -3.12
C ARG A 189 3.20 -7.57 -2.69
N VAL A 190 4.34 -7.07 -2.20
CA VAL A 190 4.50 -5.65 -1.87
C VAL A 190 4.33 -4.77 -3.10
N SER A 191 4.86 -5.19 -4.25
CA SER A 191 4.71 -4.44 -5.52
C SER A 191 3.26 -4.39 -5.98
N GLU A 192 2.52 -5.50 -5.90
CA GLU A 192 1.09 -5.54 -6.17
C GLU A 192 0.29 -4.67 -5.21
N ALA A 193 0.60 -4.70 -3.92
CA ALA A 193 -0.06 -3.87 -2.92
C ALA A 193 0.15 -2.38 -3.18
N ILE A 194 1.37 -1.97 -3.58
CA ILE A 194 1.65 -0.59 -4.02
C ILE A 194 0.78 -0.22 -5.22
N GLN A 195 0.71 -1.07 -6.24
CA GLN A 195 -0.11 -0.81 -7.43
C GLN A 195 -1.59 -0.65 -7.09
N ARG A 196 -2.14 -1.52 -6.24
CA ARG A 196 -3.54 -1.42 -5.77
C ARG A 196 -3.78 -0.13 -4.98
N LEU A 197 -2.87 0.26 -4.10
CA LEU A 197 -2.97 1.51 -3.34
C LEU A 197 -2.93 2.75 -4.25
N VAL A 198 -1.99 2.79 -5.20
CA VAL A 198 -1.90 3.90 -6.16
C VAL A 198 -3.18 4.00 -7.00
N ALA A 199 -3.68 2.89 -7.52
CA ALA A 199 -4.93 2.86 -8.27
C ALA A 199 -6.11 3.34 -7.41
N GLY A 200 -6.18 2.93 -6.14
CA GLY A 200 -7.20 3.38 -5.19
C GLY A 200 -7.14 4.88 -4.91
N ILE A 201 -5.94 5.47 -4.78
CA ILE A 201 -5.77 6.92 -4.61
C ILE A 201 -6.23 7.68 -5.85
N GLN A 202 -5.81 7.24 -7.04
CA GLN A 202 -6.19 7.87 -8.31
C GLN A 202 -7.71 7.84 -8.52
N LEU A 203 -8.36 6.72 -8.19
CA LEU A 203 -9.82 6.60 -8.27
C LEU A 203 -10.51 7.59 -7.32
N ARG A 204 -10.03 7.70 -6.07
CA ARG A 204 -10.59 8.65 -5.10
C ARG A 204 -10.35 10.10 -5.48
N GLU A 205 -9.20 10.41 -6.06
CA GLU A 205 -8.92 11.75 -6.58
C GLU A 205 -9.83 12.10 -7.76
N ALA A 206 -10.10 11.14 -8.65
CA ALA A 206 -11.06 11.32 -9.74
C ALA A 206 -12.50 11.51 -9.20
N GLU A 207 -12.92 10.75 -8.21
CA GLU A 207 -14.21 10.95 -7.52
C GLU A 207 -14.30 12.31 -6.83
N HIS A 208 -13.21 12.76 -6.21
CA HIS A 208 -13.17 14.07 -5.57
C HIS A 208 -13.24 15.21 -6.61
N SER A 209 -12.48 15.09 -7.70
CA SER A 209 -12.46 16.05 -8.81
C SER A 209 -13.83 16.14 -9.49
N THR A 210 -14.51 15.02 -9.72
CA THR A 210 -15.87 15.01 -10.28
C THR A 210 -16.88 15.70 -9.36
N LYS A 211 -16.84 15.41 -8.05
CA LYS A 211 -17.69 16.10 -7.06
C LYS A 211 -17.41 17.60 -6.99
N LEU A 212 -16.14 18.00 -7.05
CA LEU A 212 -15.75 19.41 -7.04
C LEU A 212 -16.20 20.13 -8.33
N THR A 213 -16.07 19.47 -9.47
CA THR A 213 -16.55 19.98 -10.76
C THR A 213 -18.07 20.16 -10.76
N GLU A 214 -18.82 19.22 -10.17
CA GLU A 214 -20.27 19.34 -10.02
C GLU A 214 -20.65 20.55 -9.14
N ARG A 215 -19.96 20.73 -8.01
CA ARG A 215 -20.17 21.88 -7.12
C ARG A 215 -19.83 23.20 -7.78
N LEU A 216 -18.69 23.28 -8.48
CA LEU A 216 -18.30 24.47 -9.24
C LEU A 216 -19.29 24.77 -10.36
N GLY A 217 -19.81 23.75 -11.02
CA GLY A 217 -20.88 23.90 -12.03
C GLY A 217 -22.11 24.55 -11.42
N LEU A 218 -22.56 24.09 -10.24
CA LEU A 218 -23.68 24.68 -9.52
C LEU A 218 -23.42 26.13 -9.13
N VAL A 219 -22.25 26.44 -8.57
CA VAL A 219 -21.87 27.81 -8.20
C VAL A 219 -21.84 28.72 -9.44
N THR A 220 -21.31 28.24 -10.55
CA THR A 220 -21.25 28.99 -11.81
C THR A 220 -22.64 29.26 -12.36
N ILE A 221 -23.54 28.28 -12.30
CA ILE A 221 -24.95 28.44 -12.68
C ILE A 221 -25.61 29.54 -11.85
N ILE A 222 -25.43 29.51 -10.52
CA ILE A 222 -25.97 30.54 -9.62
C ILE A 222 -25.36 31.92 -9.94
N ALA A 223 -24.04 32.02 -10.04
CA ALA A 223 -23.36 33.29 -10.34
C ALA A 223 -23.83 33.88 -11.68
N THR A 224 -23.99 33.04 -12.70
CA THR A 224 -24.46 33.47 -14.03
C THR A 224 -25.90 33.98 -13.97
N ALA A 225 -26.76 33.37 -13.15
CA ALA A 225 -28.12 33.85 -12.93
C ALA A 225 -28.17 35.21 -12.22
N PHE A 226 -27.20 35.52 -11.35
CA PHE A 226 -27.14 36.80 -10.61
C PHE A 226 -26.44 37.95 -11.35
N LEU A 227 -25.54 37.66 -12.30
CA LEU A 227 -24.85 38.67 -13.11
C LEU A 227 -25.78 39.75 -13.73
N PRO A 228 -26.90 39.41 -14.40
CA PRO A 228 -27.78 40.42 -14.99
C PRO A 228 -28.46 41.31 -13.93
N PHE A 229 -28.70 40.82 -12.71
CA PHE A 229 -29.27 41.64 -11.64
C PHE A 229 -28.25 42.66 -11.13
N GLY A 230 -26.97 42.27 -11.03
CA GLY A 230 -25.89 43.18 -10.63
C GLY A 230 -25.67 44.31 -11.65
N THR A 231 -25.72 44.00 -12.95
CA THR A 231 -25.61 45.02 -14.00
C THR A 231 -26.82 45.96 -13.98
N MET A 232 -28.03 45.43 -13.83
CA MET A 232 -29.25 46.25 -13.69
C MET A 232 -29.22 47.17 -12.48
N ALA A 233 -28.81 46.65 -11.31
CA ALA A 233 -28.66 47.47 -10.10
C ALA A 233 -27.63 48.60 -10.30
N SER A 234 -26.54 48.32 -11.02
CA SER A 234 -25.52 49.34 -11.33
C SER A 234 -26.03 50.42 -12.27
N ILE A 235 -26.78 50.04 -13.32
CA ILE A 235 -27.40 50.98 -14.27
C ILE A 235 -28.43 51.86 -13.53
N LEU A 236 -29.26 51.27 -12.68
CA LEU A 236 -30.26 52.01 -11.91
C LEU A 236 -29.63 52.89 -10.80
N GLY A 237 -28.48 52.49 -10.27
CA GLY A 237 -27.74 53.26 -9.25
C GLY A 237 -26.93 54.43 -9.82
N MET A 238 -26.67 54.47 -11.13
CA MET A 238 -26.00 55.59 -11.77
C MET A 238 -26.90 56.84 -11.77
N GLN A 239 -26.63 57.77 -10.87
CA GLN A 239 -27.21 59.13 -10.88
C GLN A 239 -26.68 59.91 -12.09
N THR A 240 -27.22 59.64 -13.27
CA THR A 240 -26.89 60.36 -14.49
C THR A 240 -28.00 61.34 -14.83
N ASN A 241 -27.67 62.47 -15.45
CA ASN A 241 -28.64 63.41 -16.05
C ASN A 241 -29.44 62.79 -17.23
N TYR A 242 -29.28 61.48 -17.48
CA TYR A 242 -30.07 60.66 -18.40
C TYR A 242 -31.31 60.02 -17.73
N GLY A 243 -31.69 60.46 -16.52
CA GLY A 243 -33.05 60.26 -16.04
C GLY A 243 -34.07 60.94 -16.97
N PRO A 244 -35.35 60.48 -17.01
CA PRO A 244 -36.37 61.09 -17.86
C PRO A 244 -36.36 62.62 -17.68
N PRO A 245 -36.45 63.42 -18.76
CA PRO A 245 -36.48 64.87 -18.62
C PRO A 245 -37.67 65.23 -17.72
N GLN A 246 -37.39 65.80 -16.55
CA GLN A 246 -38.39 66.18 -15.54
C GLN A 246 -39.29 67.35 -16.00
N GLY A 247 -39.39 67.63 -17.31
CA GLY A 247 -39.96 68.86 -17.84
C GLY A 247 -40.88 68.74 -19.05
N LEU A 248 -41.33 67.55 -19.46
CA LEU A 248 -42.28 67.42 -20.57
C LEU A 248 -43.47 66.52 -20.19
N GLU A 249 -44.63 67.17 -20.04
CA GLU A 249 -45.97 66.57 -19.99
C GLU A 249 -46.14 65.60 -21.18
N GLY A 250 -45.94 64.30 -20.95
CA GLY A 250 -45.91 63.26 -21.99
C GLY A 250 -44.80 62.21 -21.84
N GLY A 251 -43.94 62.34 -20.84
CA GLY A 251 -42.74 61.50 -20.62
C GLY A 251 -42.93 60.06 -20.13
N THR A 252 -44.08 59.41 -20.34
CA THR A 252 -44.29 58.00 -19.92
C THR A 252 -43.68 56.97 -20.88
N GLY A 253 -43.41 57.33 -22.14
CA GLY A 253 -42.96 56.37 -23.17
C GLY A 253 -41.55 55.79 -22.96
N ARG A 254 -40.58 56.60 -22.50
CA ARG A 254 -39.17 56.16 -22.45
C ARG A 254 -38.87 55.13 -21.35
N TRP A 255 -39.66 55.13 -20.26
CA TRP A 255 -39.58 54.07 -19.25
C TRP A 255 -40.19 52.77 -19.74
N ALA A 256 -41.27 52.84 -20.54
CA ALA A 256 -41.86 51.65 -21.14
C ALA A 256 -40.84 50.95 -22.06
N ASP A 257 -40.12 51.71 -22.88
CA ASP A 257 -39.06 51.18 -23.75
C ASP A 257 -37.96 50.47 -22.94
N PHE A 258 -37.50 51.06 -21.84
CA PHE A 258 -36.55 50.44 -20.93
C PHE A 258 -37.05 49.10 -20.37
N TRP A 259 -38.28 49.05 -19.86
CA TRP A 259 -38.87 47.81 -19.35
C TRP A 259 -39.05 46.76 -20.44
N ILE A 260 -39.38 47.16 -21.67
CA ILE A 260 -39.50 46.25 -22.83
C ILE A 260 -38.13 45.64 -23.16
N TYR A 261 -37.07 46.44 -23.31
CA TYR A 261 -35.74 45.92 -23.60
C TYR A 261 -35.18 45.06 -22.44
N SER A 262 -35.43 45.47 -21.20
CA SER A 262 -35.04 44.72 -20.00
C SER A 262 -35.73 43.36 -19.93
N THR A 263 -37.05 43.31 -20.12
CA THR A 263 -37.83 42.06 -20.10
C THR A 263 -37.47 41.15 -21.28
N ALA A 264 -37.22 41.70 -22.46
CA ALA A 264 -36.76 40.95 -23.63
C ALA A 264 -35.36 40.32 -23.39
N LEU A 265 -34.43 41.08 -22.79
CA LEU A 265 -33.11 40.56 -22.44
C LEU A 265 -33.18 39.51 -21.33
N LEU A 266 -34.04 39.72 -20.33
CA LEU A 266 -34.28 38.72 -19.29
C LEU A 266 -34.90 37.44 -19.86
N ALA A 267 -35.88 37.56 -20.76
CA ALA A 267 -36.55 36.43 -21.40
C ALA A 267 -35.59 35.61 -22.26
N THR A 268 -34.70 36.26 -23.01
CA THR A 268 -33.68 35.55 -23.80
C THR A 268 -32.66 34.84 -22.91
N LEU A 269 -32.20 35.46 -21.82
CA LEU A 269 -31.35 34.79 -20.83
C LEU A 269 -32.04 33.58 -20.19
N TRP A 270 -33.31 33.71 -19.80
CA TRP A 270 -34.09 32.60 -19.27
C TRP A 270 -34.32 31.48 -20.29
N ALA A 271 -34.52 31.82 -21.57
CA ALA A 271 -34.67 30.83 -22.64
C ALA A 271 -33.37 30.04 -22.86
N VAL A 272 -32.22 30.72 -22.90
CA VAL A 272 -30.90 30.07 -22.99
C VAL A 272 -30.63 29.19 -21.77
N PHE A 273 -30.98 29.69 -20.58
CA PHE A 273 -30.85 28.93 -19.34
C PHE A 273 -31.76 27.69 -19.33
N GLY A 274 -33.01 27.81 -19.78
CA GLY A 274 -33.95 26.71 -19.90
C GLY A 274 -33.48 25.64 -20.89
N LEU A 275 -32.96 26.06 -22.05
CA LEU A 275 -32.34 25.16 -23.03
C LEU A 275 -31.13 24.42 -22.46
N TYR A 276 -30.25 25.13 -21.76
CA TYR A 276 -29.11 24.53 -21.08
C TYR A 276 -29.57 23.52 -20.01
N PHE A 277 -30.60 23.85 -19.23
CA PHE A 277 -31.14 22.96 -18.21
C PHE A 277 -31.74 21.69 -18.82
N LEU A 278 -32.55 21.80 -19.88
CA LEU A 278 -33.11 20.67 -20.62
C LEU A 278 -32.00 19.79 -21.21
N PHE A 279 -30.98 20.40 -21.81
CA PHE A 279 -29.82 19.67 -22.35
C PHE A 279 -29.03 18.95 -21.24
N SER A 280 -28.84 19.59 -20.08
CA SER A 280 -28.17 19.00 -18.93
C SER A 280 -28.94 17.82 -18.35
N ARG A 281 -30.28 17.90 -18.31
CA ARG A 281 -31.16 16.82 -17.86
C ARG A 281 -31.09 15.63 -18.79
N SER A 282 -31.25 15.86 -20.10
CA SER A 282 -31.12 14.81 -21.11
C SER A 282 -29.75 14.11 -21.06
N SER A 283 -28.68 14.90 -20.88
CA SER A 283 -27.33 14.36 -20.72
C SER A 283 -27.16 13.49 -19.47
N ARG A 284 -27.86 13.79 -18.37
CA ARG A 284 -27.84 12.96 -17.14
C ARG A 284 -28.57 11.64 -17.35
N GLU A 285 -29.72 11.67 -18.02
CA GLU A 285 -30.50 10.46 -18.32
C GLU A 285 -29.71 9.49 -19.23
N LEU A 286 -29.02 10.02 -20.24
CA LEU A 286 -28.15 9.20 -21.10
C LEU A 286 -26.96 8.57 -20.34
N ARG A 287 -26.38 9.28 -19.37
CA ARG A 287 -25.33 8.71 -18.51
C ARG A 287 -25.88 7.62 -17.60
N ALA A 288 -27.06 7.80 -17.02
CA ALA A 288 -27.68 6.81 -16.16
C ALA A 288 -27.99 5.50 -16.91
N LEU A 289 -28.47 5.60 -18.15
CA LEU A 289 -28.71 4.45 -19.02
C LEU A 289 -27.40 3.72 -19.36
N ARG A 290 -26.33 4.46 -19.67
CA ARG A 290 -25.01 3.88 -19.97
C ARG A 290 -24.43 3.10 -18.79
N VAL A 291 -24.59 3.61 -17.57
CA VAL A 291 -24.12 2.91 -16.35
C VAL A 291 -24.89 1.61 -16.14
N ARG A 292 -26.21 1.60 -16.35
CA ARG A 292 -27.01 0.35 -16.27
C ARG A 292 -26.55 -0.68 -17.28
N THR A 293 -26.35 -0.30 -18.54
CA THR A 293 -25.91 -1.23 -19.58
C THR A 293 -24.54 -1.83 -19.28
N HIS A 294 -23.60 -1.07 -18.69
CA HIS A 294 -22.31 -1.61 -18.28
C HIS A 294 -22.43 -2.61 -17.11
N SER A 295 -23.27 -2.30 -16.12
CA SER A 295 -23.49 -3.21 -14.98
C SER A 295 -24.14 -4.54 -15.38
N GLU A 296 -25.05 -4.51 -16.37
CA GLU A 296 -25.68 -5.73 -16.89
C GLU A 296 -24.69 -6.61 -17.65
N VAL A 297 -23.81 -5.99 -18.46
CA VAL A 297 -22.76 -6.70 -19.21
C VAL A 297 -21.76 -7.38 -18.26
N GLU A 298 -21.31 -6.71 -17.20
CA GLU A 298 -20.43 -7.32 -16.20
C GLU A 298 -21.10 -8.47 -15.44
N SER A 299 -22.40 -8.34 -15.12
CA SER A 299 -23.16 -9.42 -14.47
C SER A 299 -23.31 -10.68 -15.33
N HIS A 300 -23.38 -10.52 -16.66
CA HIS A 300 -23.44 -11.63 -17.59
C HIS A 300 -22.07 -12.25 -17.89
N SER A 301 -21.00 -11.44 -17.93
CA SER A 301 -19.63 -11.94 -18.12
C SER A 301 -19.15 -12.79 -16.94
N GLY A 302 -19.50 -12.41 -15.70
CA GLY A 302 -19.12 -13.19 -14.50
C GLY A 302 -19.81 -14.54 -14.37
N ARG A 303 -20.84 -14.83 -15.20
CA ARG A 303 -21.59 -16.10 -15.18
C ARG A 303 -21.02 -17.17 -16.11
N PHE A 304 -20.04 -16.83 -16.95
CA PHE A 304 -19.39 -17.76 -17.89
C PHE A 304 -18.02 -18.25 -17.41
N GLU A 305 -17.47 -17.69 -16.33
CA GLU A 305 -16.17 -18.09 -15.75
C GLU A 305 -16.28 -18.98 -14.49
N SER A 306 -17.49 -19.45 -14.14
CA SER A 306 -17.73 -20.49 -13.12
C SER A 306 -18.11 -21.81 -13.77
#